data_AF-A0A090L4J8-F1
#
_entry.id   AF-A0A090L4J8-F1
#
_cell.length_a   1.000
_cell.length_b   1.000
_cell.length_c   1.000
_cell.angle_alpha   90.00
_cell.angle_beta   90.00
_cell.angle_gamma   90.00
#
_symmetry.space_group_name_H-M   'P 1'
#
loop_
_entity.id
_entity.type
_entity.pdbx_description
1 polymer ?
#
loop_
_entity_poly.entity_id
_entity_poly.type
_entity_poly.pdbx_seq_one_letter_code
_entity_poly.pdbx_strand_id
1 'polypeptide(L)'
;MPFQKKRKIVEENDCPLSKVLRTTQNENEKIINKKEEELKNCASNPICEGTEIICNAVIDNLPGEFLDMKYSEFLKQMSGISFNIGKPNDTLTAIENLRSRVVSGVASPGEISKYRELKKLL
;
A
#
# COMPACT_ATOMS: atom_id res chain seq x y z
N MET A 1 -28.45 56.94 -28.28
CA MET A 1 -28.09 57.32 -26.90
C MET A 1 -28.49 56.19 -25.96
N PRO A 2 -27.54 55.35 -25.49
CA PRO A 2 -27.84 54.20 -24.66
C PRO A 2 -27.84 54.57 -23.15
N PHE A 3 -28.86 54.12 -22.43
CA PHE A 3 -28.90 54.17 -20.97
C PHE A 3 -27.97 53.08 -20.40
N GLN A 4 -26.80 53.48 -19.91
CA GLN A 4 -25.91 52.57 -19.18
C GLN A 4 -26.48 52.31 -17.77
N LYS A 5 -27.04 51.12 -17.57
CA LYS A 5 -27.44 50.61 -16.26
C LYS A 5 -26.17 50.24 -15.47
N LYS A 6 -25.64 51.17 -14.67
CA LYS A 6 -24.55 50.89 -13.73
C LYS A 6 -25.01 49.81 -12.74
N ARG A 7 -24.41 48.62 -12.78
CA ARG A 7 -24.57 47.62 -11.71
C ARG A 7 -23.92 48.20 -10.46
N LYS A 8 -24.73 48.53 -9.45
CA LYS A 8 -24.23 48.81 -8.10
C LYS A 8 -23.49 47.55 -7.63
N ILE A 9 -22.20 47.69 -7.37
CA ILE A 9 -21.44 46.73 -6.57
C ILE A 9 -22.13 46.74 -5.20
N VAL A 10 -22.74 45.61 -4.84
CA VAL A 10 -23.32 45.42 -3.51
C VAL A 10 -22.14 45.41 -2.54
N GLU A 11 -22.06 46.48 -1.75
CA GLU A 11 -21.16 46.58 -0.61
C GLU A 11 -21.26 45.32 0.22
N GLU A 12 -20.09 44.81 0.60
CA GLU A 12 -19.87 43.69 1.51
C GLU A 12 -20.53 44.04 2.86
N ASN A 13 -21.84 43.78 2.93
CA ASN A 13 -22.57 43.87 4.16
C ASN A 13 -22.10 42.70 5.01
N ASP A 14 -21.39 43.05 6.07
CA ASP A 14 -21.08 42.22 7.24
C ASP A 14 -22.39 41.82 7.94
N CYS A 15 -23.23 41.08 7.23
CA CYS A 15 -24.52 40.62 7.70
C CYS A 15 -24.26 39.55 8.76
N PRO A 16 -24.84 39.64 9.96
CA PRO A 16 -24.69 38.62 11.00
C PRO A 16 -24.99 37.21 10.47
N LEU A 17 -25.93 37.10 9.54
CA LEU A 17 -26.29 35.85 8.88
C LEU A 17 -25.16 35.28 8.00
N SER A 18 -24.41 36.10 7.26
CA SER A 18 -23.33 35.60 6.41
C SER A 18 -22.14 35.10 7.23
N LYS A 19 -21.87 35.75 8.37
CA LYS A 19 -20.88 35.26 9.36
C LYS A 19 -21.31 33.94 9.97
N VAL A 20 -22.56 33.83 10.41
CA VAL A 20 -23.12 32.59 10.99
C VAL A 20 -23.06 31.43 9.99
N LEU A 21 -23.45 31.68 8.74
CA LEU A 21 -23.41 30.64 7.69
C LEU A 21 -21.98 30.17 7.39
N ARG A 22 -21.00 31.08 7.34
CA ARG A 22 -19.58 30.69 7.16
C ARG A 22 -19.06 29.88 8.35
N THR A 23 -19.41 30.25 9.58
CA THR A 23 -19.00 29.48 10.76
C THR A 23 -19.60 28.08 10.76
N THR A 24 -20.90 27.95 10.44
CA THR A 24 -21.55 26.63 10.33
C THR A 24 -20.97 25.79 9.21
N GLN A 25 -20.63 26.41 8.07
CA GLN A 25 -19.99 25.71 6.96
C GLN A 25 -18.61 25.17 7.35
N ASN A 26 -17.79 25.98 8.01
CA ASN A 26 -16.46 25.57 8.49
C ASN A 26 -16.54 24.47 9.57
N GLU A 27 -17.55 24.52 10.44
CA GLU A 27 -17.79 23.46 11.43
C GLU A 27 -18.19 22.14 10.76
N ASN A 28 -19.09 22.20 9.79
CA ASN A 28 -19.52 21.03 9.03
C ASN A 28 -18.35 20.42 8.24
N GLU A 29 -17.49 21.24 7.63
CA GLU A 29 -16.31 20.79 6.90
C GLU A 29 -15.34 20.03 7.83
N LYS A 30 -15.11 20.54 9.05
CA LYS A 30 -14.30 19.83 10.05
C LYS A 30 -14.89 18.47 10.43
N ILE A 31 -16.21 18.38 10.59
CA ILE A 31 -16.91 17.13 10.92
C ILE A 31 -16.80 16.13 9.77
N ILE A 32 -16.97 16.59 8.53
CA ILE A 32 -16.87 15.76 7.32
C ILE A 32 -15.44 15.19 7.20
N ASN A 33 -14.42 16.04 7.31
CA ASN A 33 -13.03 15.61 7.18
C ASN A 33 -12.65 14.58 8.26
N LYS A 34 -13.11 14.78 9.50
CA LYS A 34 -12.88 13.82 10.59
C LYS A 34 -13.51 12.46 10.28
N LYS A 35 -14.76 12.44 9.79
CA LYS A 35 -15.43 11.18 9.42
C LYS A 35 -14.79 10.50 8.21
N GLU A 36 -14.26 11.28 7.27
CA GLU A 36 -13.54 10.75 6.12
C GLU A 36 -12.25 10.04 6.55
N GLU A 37 -11.48 10.60 7.47
CA GLU A 37 -10.31 9.94 8.06
C GLU A 37 -10.69 8.67 8.85
N GLU A 38 -11.76 8.72 9.65
CA GLU A 38 -12.26 7.54 10.38
C GLU A 38 -12.62 6.40 9.42
N LEU A 39 -13.27 6.70 8.30
CA LEU A 39 -13.63 5.72 7.27
C LEU A 39 -12.41 5.16 6.54
N LYS A 40 -11.42 5.99 6.21
CA LYS A 40 -10.16 5.54 5.58
C LYS A 40 -9.41 4.56 6.48
N ASN A 41 -9.33 4.85 7.78
CA ASN A 41 -8.68 3.97 8.76
C ASN A 41 -9.47 2.67 9.01
N CYS A 42 -10.81 2.72 8.92
CA CYS A 42 -11.64 1.53 9.06
C CYS A 42 -11.47 0.57 7.87
N ALA A 43 -11.19 1.09 6.67
CA ALA A 43 -10.93 0.26 5.48
C ALA A 43 -9.52 -0.36 5.47
N SER A 44 -8.50 0.34 6.00
CA SER A 44 -7.13 -0.16 5.98
C SER A 44 -6.91 -1.34 6.91
N ASN A 45 -7.50 -1.34 8.11
CA ASN A 45 -7.18 -2.32 9.14
C ASN A 45 -7.59 -3.76 8.77
N PRO A 46 -8.84 -4.04 8.31
CA PRO A 46 -9.25 -5.39 7.96
C PRO A 46 -8.53 -5.94 6.73
N ILE A 47 -8.15 -5.06 5.79
CA ILE A 47 -7.40 -5.46 4.59
C ILE A 47 -5.97 -5.83 4.96
N CYS A 48 -5.32 -5.05 5.83
CA CYS A 48 -3.99 -5.37 6.34
C CYS A 48 -3.99 -6.69 7.12
N GLU A 49 -4.95 -6.87 8.04
CA GLU A 49 -5.08 -8.10 8.84
C GLU A 49 -5.36 -9.33 7.96
N GLY A 50 -6.28 -9.22 6.99
CA GLY A 50 -6.55 -10.29 6.04
C GLY A 50 -5.34 -10.64 5.16
N THR A 51 -4.56 -9.64 4.75
CA THR A 51 -3.32 -9.85 3.99
C THR A 51 -2.28 -10.57 4.83
N GLU A 52 -2.13 -10.20 6.10
CA GLU A 52 -1.19 -10.84 7.02
C GLU A 52 -1.56 -12.31 7.29
N ILE A 53 -2.84 -12.61 7.46
CA ILE A 53 -3.33 -13.99 7.59
C ILE A 53 -3.00 -14.82 6.35
N ILE A 54 -3.25 -14.28 5.15
CA ILE A 54 -2.94 -14.97 3.89
C ILE A 54 -1.43 -15.17 3.75
N CYS A 55 -0.62 -14.15 4.05
CA CYS A 55 0.83 -14.26 4.00
C CYS A 55 1.35 -15.34 4.96
N ASN A 56 0.88 -15.37 6.21
CA ASN A 56 1.28 -16.37 7.18
C ASN A 56 0.83 -17.77 6.75
N ALA A 57 -0.41 -17.93 6.28
CA ALA A 57 -0.89 -19.21 5.76
C ALA A 57 -0.08 -19.72 4.55
N VAL A 58 0.36 -18.82 3.67
CA VAL A 58 1.22 -19.18 2.53
C VAL A 58 2.62 -19.56 2.99
N ILE A 59 3.19 -18.85 3.97
CA ILE A 59 4.53 -19.11 4.51
C ILE A 59 4.56 -20.43 5.28
N ASP A 60 3.60 -20.65 6.20
CA ASP A 60 3.54 -21.84 7.05
C ASP A 60 3.35 -23.13 6.23
N ASN A 61 2.66 -23.02 5.10
CA ASN A 61 2.41 -24.14 4.20
C ASN A 61 3.37 -24.17 3.00
N LEU A 62 4.41 -23.33 2.95
CA LEU A 62 5.36 -23.35 1.85
C LEU A 62 6.34 -24.53 2.05
N PRO A 63 6.33 -25.55 1.16
CA PRO A 63 7.34 -26.61 1.21
C PRO A 63 8.76 -26.02 1.17
N GLY A 64 9.61 -26.42 2.12
CA GLY A 64 11.00 -25.97 2.18
C GLY A 64 11.78 -26.24 0.89
N GLU A 65 11.36 -27.24 0.11
CA GLU A 65 11.91 -27.55 -1.21
C GLU A 65 11.83 -26.37 -2.18
N PHE A 66 10.85 -25.47 -2.06
CA PHE A 66 10.74 -24.29 -2.92
C PHE A 66 11.84 -23.27 -2.71
N LEU A 67 12.44 -23.22 -1.51
CA LEU A 67 13.57 -22.31 -1.23
C LEU A 67 14.88 -22.87 -1.77
N ASP A 68 14.98 -24.19 -1.82
CA ASP A 68 16.14 -24.89 -2.38
C ASP A 68 16.04 -25.10 -3.89
N MET A 69 14.85 -24.90 -4.47
CA MET A 69 14.63 -24.93 -5.91
C MET A 69 15.20 -23.69 -6.60
N LYS A 70 15.68 -23.83 -7.84
CA LYS A 70 16.02 -22.66 -8.67
C LYS A 70 14.73 -21.95 -9.05
N TYR A 71 14.70 -20.63 -9.07
CA TYR A 71 13.48 -19.89 -9.42
C TYR A 71 12.97 -20.24 -10.83
N SER A 72 13.89 -20.56 -11.74
CA SER A 72 13.54 -21.06 -13.07
C SER A 72 12.74 -22.38 -13.05
N GLU A 73 12.97 -23.24 -12.05
CA GLU A 73 12.25 -24.49 -11.86
C GLU A 73 10.92 -24.25 -11.14
N PHE A 74 10.90 -23.34 -10.15
CA PHE A 74 9.68 -22.88 -9.51
C PHE A 74 8.68 -22.28 -10.51
N LEU A 75 9.15 -21.39 -11.41
CA LEU A 75 8.31 -20.80 -12.45
C LEU A 75 7.75 -21.84 -13.43
N LYS A 76 8.51 -22.91 -13.71
CA LYS A 76 8.04 -24.03 -14.55
C LYS A 76 6.99 -24.89 -13.84
N GLN A 77 7.03 -25.00 -12.51
CA GLN A 77 5.98 -25.68 -11.75
C GLN A 77 4.72 -24.80 -11.62
N MET A 78 4.89 -23.49 -11.51
CA MET A 78 3.80 -22.52 -11.42
C MET A 78 3.15 -22.17 -12.77
N SER A 79 3.75 -22.52 -13.91
CA SER A 79 3.23 -22.17 -15.25
C SER A 79 1.88 -22.83 -15.61
N GLY A 80 1.35 -23.73 -14.76
CA GLY A 80 0.00 -24.28 -14.88
C GLY A 80 -1.08 -23.47 -14.13
N ILE A 81 -0.69 -22.52 -13.28
CA ILE A 81 -1.59 -21.66 -12.52
C ILE A 81 -1.52 -20.27 -13.15
N SER A 82 -2.60 -19.82 -13.77
CA SER A 82 -2.66 -18.51 -14.43
C SER A 82 -2.63 -17.37 -13.41
N PHE A 83 -1.46 -17.08 -12.84
CA PHE A 83 -1.21 -15.76 -12.30
C PHE A 83 -0.99 -14.84 -13.49
N ASN A 84 -1.80 -13.77 -13.59
CA ASN A 84 -1.59 -12.71 -14.56
C ASN A 84 -0.11 -12.27 -14.49
N ILE A 85 0.65 -12.67 -15.52
CA ILE A 85 2.08 -12.40 -15.71
C ILE A 85 2.20 -10.89 -15.92
N GLY A 86 2.31 -10.16 -14.80
CA GLY A 86 2.28 -8.71 -14.79
C GLY A 86 3.25 -8.11 -13.78
N LYS A 87 4.28 -8.85 -13.36
CA LYS A 87 5.57 -8.43 -12.80
C LYS A 87 6.22 -9.64 -12.10
N PRO A 88 7.51 -9.92 -12.28
CA PRO A 88 8.20 -10.89 -11.44
C PRO A 88 8.03 -10.46 -9.98
N ASN A 89 7.73 -11.40 -9.08
CA ASN A 89 7.62 -11.12 -7.66
C ASN A 89 9.00 -10.64 -7.16
N ASP A 90 9.10 -9.32 -6.91
CA ASP A 90 10.35 -8.64 -6.54
C ASP A 90 10.99 -9.28 -5.29
N THR A 91 10.16 -9.77 -4.36
CA THR A 91 10.59 -10.43 -3.13
C THR A 91 11.26 -11.78 -3.39
N LEU A 92 10.67 -12.62 -4.25
CA LEU A 92 11.27 -13.92 -4.61
C LEU A 92 12.57 -13.74 -5.38
N THR A 93 12.62 -12.75 -6.27
CA THR A 93 13.82 -12.39 -7.03
C THR A 93 14.95 -11.91 -6.10
N ALA A 94 14.62 -11.13 -5.07
CA ALA A 94 15.58 -10.68 -4.07
C ALA A 94 16.14 -11.84 -3.24
N ILE A 95 15.30 -12.81 -2.86
CA ILE A 95 15.70 -14.01 -2.11
C ILE A 95 16.63 -14.89 -2.96
N GLU A 96 16.33 -15.08 -4.25
CA GLU A 96 17.19 -15.86 -5.14
C GLU A 96 18.55 -15.18 -5.35
N ASN A 97 18.57 -13.86 -5.56
CA ASN A 97 19.81 -13.10 -5.67
C ASN A 97 20.67 -13.22 -4.39
N LEU A 98 20.03 -13.16 -3.22
CA LEU A 98 20.72 -13.35 -1.94
C LEU A 98 21.31 -14.76 -1.84
N ARG A 99 20.52 -15.79 -2.15
CA ARG A 99 20.95 -17.20 -2.13
C ARG A 99 22.10 -17.45 -3.10
N SER A 100 21.98 -16.98 -4.34
CA SER A 100 23.00 -17.12 -5.38
C SER A 100 24.34 -16.51 -4.93
N ARG A 101 24.30 -15.33 -4.31
CA ARG A 101 25.50 -14.68 -3.77
C ARG A 101 26.10 -15.43 -2.58
N VAL A 102 25.29 -16.03 -1.72
CA VAL A 102 25.78 -16.87 -0.61
C VAL A 102 26.44 -18.15 -1.14
N VAL A 103 25.80 -18.86 -2.07
CA VAL A 103 26.31 -20.10 -2.66
C VAL A 103 27.58 -19.88 -3.48
N SER A 104 27.65 -18.77 -4.22
CA SER A 104 28.85 -18.39 -4.99
C SER A 104 29.99 -17.83 -4.15
N GLY A 105 29.79 -17.62 -2.83
CA GLY A 105 30.81 -17.09 -1.93
C GLY A 105 31.06 -15.58 -2.08
N VAL A 106 30.18 -14.84 -2.76
CA VAL A 106 30.29 -13.39 -3.04
C VAL A 106 29.39 -12.56 -2.11
N ALA A 107 28.69 -13.21 -1.19
CA ALA A 107 27.85 -12.53 -0.19
C ALA A 107 28.70 -11.85 0.88
N SER A 108 28.30 -10.64 1.26
CA SER A 108 28.85 -9.95 2.42
C SER A 108 28.43 -10.64 3.73
N PRO A 109 29.16 -10.41 4.84
CA PRO A 109 28.79 -10.99 6.15
C PRO A 109 27.36 -10.64 6.60
N GLY A 110 26.89 -9.43 6.29
CA GLY A 110 25.52 -9.01 6.60
C GLY A 110 24.46 -9.77 5.77
N GLU A 111 24.76 -10.06 4.50
CA GLU A 111 23.90 -10.87 3.63
C GLU A 111 23.85 -12.33 4.06
N ILE A 112 24.98 -12.89 4.49
CA ILE A 112 25.04 -14.24 5.07
C ILE A 112 24.19 -14.30 6.36
N SER A 113 24.26 -13.28 7.21
CA SER A 113 23.45 -13.23 8.43
C SER A 113 21.96 -13.16 8.11
N LYS A 114 21.55 -12.29 7.17
CA LYS A 114 20.15 -12.20 6.71
C LYS A 114 19.65 -13.52 6.12
N TYR A 115 20.47 -14.19 5.30
CA TYR A 115 20.12 -15.50 4.75
C TYR A 115 19.95 -16.57 5.85
N ARG A 116 20.80 -16.55 6.88
CA ARG A 116 20.67 -17.44 8.05
C ARG A 116 19.43 -17.14 8.89
N GLU A 117 19.08 -15.87 9.07
CA GLU A 117 17.85 -15.49 9.79
C GLU A 117 16.60 -15.89 9.03
N LEU A 118 16.56 -15.66 7.70
CA LEU A 118 15.48 -16.14 6.84
C LEU A 118 15.31 -17.67 6.95
N LYS A 119 16.41 -18.42 7.06
CA LYS A 119 16.36 -19.88 7.22
C LYS A 119 15.84 -20.33 8.61
N LYS A 120 15.87 -19.49 9.63
CA LYS A 120 15.38 -19.81 10.99
C LYS A 120 13.90 -19.51 11.20
N LEU A 121 13.31 -18.70 10.33
CA LEU A 121 11.90 -18.30 10.40
C LEU A 121 10.95 -19.31 9.71
N LEU A 122 11.51 -20.46 9.32
CA LEU A 122 10.87 -21.61 8.68
C LEU A 122 11.33 -22.87 9.42
#